data_AF-A0A7R8D6N0-F1
#
_entry.id   AF-A0A7R8D6N0-F1
#
_cell.length_a   1.000
_cell.length_b   1.000
_cell.length_c   1.000
_cell.angle_alpha   90.00
_cell.angle_beta   90.00
_cell.angle_gamma   90.00
#
_symmetry.space_group_name_H-M   'P 1'
#
loop_
_entity.id
_entity.type
_entity.pdbx_description
1 polymer ?
#
loop_
_entity_poly.entity_id
_entity_poly.type
_entity_poly.pdbx_seq_one_letter_code
_entity_poly.pdbx_strand_id
1 'polypeptide(L)'
;MSHKSHKRRVFLEQLGKALVAPLIERRKNVPQTEASAQIVKAFQSSGLPDRPDDQASTSTFKASKKKRWPFCPKEKDNKTNNTCFKCNKYICKGCSLSYCSSCAQ
;
A
#
# COMPACT_ATOMS: atom_id res chain seq x y z
N MET A 1 -9.19 -42.67 0.10
CA MET A 1 -8.78 -41.26 0.29
C MET A 1 -9.45 -40.73 1.56
N SER A 2 -8.72 -40.63 2.67
CA SER A 2 -9.28 -40.17 3.94
C SER A 2 -9.51 -38.66 3.89
N HIS A 3 -10.76 -38.25 3.64
CA HIS A 3 -11.16 -36.85 3.69
C HIS A 3 -11.06 -36.36 5.13
N LYS A 4 -9.90 -35.81 5.50
CA LYS A 4 -9.74 -35.10 6.78
C LYS A 4 -10.71 -33.93 6.78
N SER A 5 -11.84 -34.10 7.46
CA SER A 5 -12.83 -33.06 7.61
C SER A 5 -12.22 -31.97 8.49
N HIS A 6 -11.97 -30.79 7.92
CA HIS A 6 -11.40 -29.63 8.63
C HIS A 6 -12.42 -28.97 9.56
N LYS A 7 -13.18 -29.77 10.32
CA LYS A 7 -14.33 -29.34 11.15
C LYS A 7 -13.95 -28.22 12.10
N ARG A 8 -12.82 -28.36 12.80
CA ARG A 8 -12.30 -27.33 13.72
C ARG A 8 -11.95 -26.03 12.99
N ARG A 9 -11.32 -26.13 11.80
CA ARG A 9 -10.95 -24.95 11.00
C ARG A 9 -12.20 -24.19 10.56
N VAL A 10 -13.17 -24.90 9.97
CA VAL A 10 -14.43 -24.33 9.49
C VAL A 10 -15.21 -23.70 10.64
N PHE A 11 -15.29 -24.38 11.78
CA PHE A 11 -15.95 -23.87 12.96
C PHE A 11 -15.33 -22.55 13.46
N LEU A 12 -14.00 -22.51 13.59
CA LEU A 12 -13.31 -21.29 14.05
C LEU A 12 -13.43 -20.14 13.06
N GLU A 13 -13.42 -20.45 11.76
CA GLU A 13 -13.61 -19.46 10.70
C GLU A 13 -15.02 -18.84 10.76
N GLN A 14 -16.05 -19.68 10.88
CA GLN A 14 -17.44 -19.22 11.01
C GLN A 14 -17.66 -18.43 12.30
N LEU A 15 -17.14 -18.92 13.42
CA LEU A 15 -17.24 -18.26 14.72
C LEU A 15 -16.53 -16.90 14.70
N GLY A 16 -15.32 -16.83 14.15
CA GLY A 16 -14.57 -15.58 14.02
C GLY A 16 -15.33 -14.55 13.18
N LYS A 17 -15.88 -14.96 12.03
CA LYS A 17 -16.71 -14.08 11.18
C LYS A 17 -17.94 -13.58 11.93
N ALA A 18 -18.67 -14.46 12.62
CA ALA A 18 -19.88 -14.10 13.36
C ALA A 18 -19.62 -13.10 14.50
N LEU A 19 -18.50 -13.25 15.22
CA LEU A 19 -18.14 -12.34 16.31
C LEU A 19 -17.73 -10.94 15.82
N VAL A 20 -17.03 -10.87 14.68
CA VAL A 20 -16.41 -9.63 14.21
C VAL A 20 -17.30 -8.86 13.22
N ALA A 21 -18.22 -9.53 12.51
CA ALA A 21 -19.16 -8.92 11.56
C ALA A 21 -19.93 -7.69 12.12
N PRO A 22 -20.60 -7.74 13.30
CA PRO A 22 -21.32 -6.58 13.82
C PRO A 22 -20.38 -5.42 14.19
N LEU A 23 -19.12 -5.72 14.54
CA LEU A 23 -18.12 -4.69 14.84
C LEU A 23 -17.60 -4.02 13.56
N ILE A 24 -17.41 -4.80 12.49
CA ILE A 24 -17.04 -4.28 11.16
C ILE A 24 -18.19 -3.43 10.59
N GLU A 25 -19.43 -3.89 10.71
CA GLU A 25 -20.60 -3.12 10.26
C GLU A 25 -20.79 -1.83 11.06
N ARG A 26 -20.48 -1.81 12.36
CA ARG A 26 -20.47 -0.57 13.16
C ARG A 26 -19.35 0.38 12.74
N ARG A 27 -18.23 -0.13 12.21
CA ARG A 27 -17.14 0.66 11.62
C ARG A 27 -17.50 1.22 10.23
N LYS A 28 -18.79 1.35 9.91
CA LYS A 28 -19.42 1.65 8.61
C LYS A 28 -18.82 2.79 7.76
N ASN A 29 -17.89 3.61 8.27
CA ASN A 29 -17.19 4.62 7.49
C ASN A 29 -15.80 4.94 8.08
N VAL A 30 -14.75 4.31 7.59
CA VAL A 30 -13.44 5.00 7.53
C VAL A 30 -12.73 4.72 6.19
N PRO A 31 -13.23 5.20 5.04
CA PRO A 31 -12.34 5.81 4.07
C PRO A 31 -11.86 7.12 4.70
N GLN A 32 -10.59 7.20 5.10
CA GLN A 32 -10.00 8.45 5.61
C GLN A 32 -10.08 9.59 4.58
N THR A 33 -10.31 9.29 3.30
CA THR A 33 -10.46 10.26 2.20
C THR A 33 -11.39 9.74 1.10
N GLU A 34 -12.00 10.65 0.34
CA GLU A 34 -12.86 10.33 -0.80
C GLU A 34 -12.14 9.49 -1.87
N ALA A 35 -10.83 9.70 -2.05
CA ALA A 35 -9.99 8.93 -2.95
C ALA A 35 -9.97 7.44 -2.58
N SER A 36 -9.87 7.12 -1.29
CA SER A 36 -9.92 5.73 -0.82
C SER A 36 -11.29 5.10 -1.04
N ALA A 37 -12.38 5.87 -0.90
CA ALA A 37 -13.73 5.39 -1.18
C ALA A 37 -13.95 5.07 -2.67
N GLN A 38 -13.40 5.89 -3.57
CA GLN A 38 -13.47 5.64 -5.01
C GLN A 38 -12.73 4.35 -5.42
N ILE A 39 -11.56 4.10 -4.82
CA ILE A 39 -10.79 2.88 -5.06
C ILE A 39 -11.59 1.64 -4.63
N VAL A 40 -12.15 1.65 -3.41
CA VAL A 40 -12.96 0.52 -2.90
C VAL A 40 -14.21 0.29 -3.76
N LYS A 41 -14.90 1.36 -4.18
CA LYS A 41 -16.06 1.26 -5.08
C LYS A 41 -15.68 0.67 -6.43
N ALA A 42 -14.55 1.06 -7.01
CA ALA A 42 -14.06 0.51 -8.28
C ALA A 42 -13.78 -1.00 -8.20
N PHE A 43 -13.22 -1.48 -7.07
CA PHE A 43 -13.00 -2.91 -6.85
C PHE A 43 -14.29 -3.71 -6.60
N GLN A 44 -15.28 -3.10 -5.96
CA GLN A 44 -16.59 -3.74 -5.70
C GLN A 44 -17.46 -3.80 -6.95
N SER A 45 -17.43 -2.77 -7.81
CA SER A 45 -18.20 -2.72 -9.05
C SER A 45 -17.63 -3.60 -10.16
N SER A 46 -16.35 -3.98 -10.09
CA SER A 46 -15.71 -4.87 -11.08
C SER A 46 -16.05 -6.36 -10.93
N GLY A 47 -17.01 -6.73 -10.06
CA GLY A 47 -17.67 -8.03 -10.00
C GLY A 47 -16.78 -9.25 -10.31
N LEU A 48 -16.05 -9.74 -9.31
CA LEU A 48 -15.41 -11.06 -9.40
C LEU A 48 -16.12 -12.03 -8.44
N PRO A 49 -16.58 -13.21 -8.91
CA PRO A 49 -17.24 -14.18 -8.05
C PRO A 49 -16.25 -14.77 -7.03
N ASP A 50 -16.83 -15.14 -5.90
CA ASP A 50 -16.24 -15.89 -4.78
C ASP A 50 -15.14 -16.86 -5.23
N ARG A 51 -13.89 -16.60 -4.82
CA ARG A 51 -12.77 -17.51 -5.03
C ARG A 51 -12.10 -17.73 -3.68
N PRO A 52 -11.97 -19.00 -3.21
CA PRO A 52 -11.34 -19.28 -1.94
C PRO A 52 -9.84 -18.98 -2.01
N ASP A 53 -9.29 -18.69 -0.82
CA ASP A 53 -7.90 -18.51 -0.39
C ASP A 53 -6.76 -18.88 -1.36
N ASP A 54 -5.63 -18.18 -1.20
CA ASP A 54 -4.39 -18.22 -1.99
C ASP A 54 -4.31 -17.29 -3.21
N GLN A 55 -4.02 -16.00 -2.98
CA GLN A 55 -2.82 -15.40 -3.56
C GLN A 55 -2.52 -14.01 -2.99
N ALA A 56 -1.32 -13.92 -2.39
CA ALA A 56 -0.65 -12.70 -2.02
C ALA A 56 -0.78 -11.63 -3.11
N SER A 57 -1.11 -10.42 -2.65
CA SER A 57 -1.12 -9.18 -3.41
C SER A 57 0.17 -9.02 -4.20
N THR A 58 0.16 -9.39 -5.48
CA THR A 58 1.19 -8.97 -6.42
C THR A 58 0.70 -7.69 -7.09
N SER A 59 0.69 -6.60 -6.33
CA SER A 59 0.71 -5.28 -6.93
C SER A 59 2.05 -5.14 -7.64
N THR A 60 2.06 -5.28 -8.97
CA THR A 60 3.21 -4.96 -9.81
C THR A 60 3.41 -3.44 -9.81
N PHE A 61 3.83 -2.88 -8.68
CA PHE A 61 4.49 -1.59 -8.66
C PHE A 61 5.88 -1.83 -9.26
N LYS A 62 6.08 -1.43 -10.52
CA LYS A 62 7.42 -1.29 -11.09
C LYS A 62 8.24 -0.47 -10.10
N ALA A 63 9.19 -1.10 -9.41
CA ALA A 63 10.06 -0.42 -8.46
C ALA A 63 10.78 0.71 -9.19
N SER A 64 10.41 1.97 -8.92
CA SER A 64 11.03 3.13 -9.56
C SER A 64 12.52 3.13 -9.21
N LYS A 65 13.38 3.19 -10.24
CA LYS A 65 14.84 3.20 -10.06
C LYS A 65 15.24 4.45 -9.27
N LYS A 66 15.76 4.25 -8.06
CA LYS A 66 16.29 5.32 -7.20
C LYS A 66 17.54 5.92 -7.84
N LYS A 67 17.65 7.24 -7.86
CA LYS A 67 18.81 7.95 -8.41
C LYS A 67 19.50 8.77 -7.32
N ARG A 68 20.77 9.09 -7.57
CA ARG A 68 21.59 9.92 -6.69
C ARG A 68 21.44 11.38 -7.06
N TRP A 69 21.33 12.26 -6.07
CA TRP A 69 21.43 13.70 -6.28
C TRP A 69 22.88 14.11 -6.56
N PRO A 70 23.17 14.88 -7.62
CA PRO A 70 24.55 15.24 -8.00
C PRO A 70 25.34 15.95 -6.89
N PHE A 71 24.68 16.68 -6.01
CA PHE A 71 25.31 17.47 -4.95
C PHE A 71 25.43 16.70 -3.62
N CYS A 72 25.04 15.41 -3.59
CA CYS A 72 25.28 14.55 -2.44
C CYS A 72 26.74 14.03 -2.48
N PRO A 73 27.55 14.18 -1.41
CA PRO A 73 28.92 13.66 -1.37
C PRO A 73 28.96 12.13 -1.50
N LYS A 74 30.02 11.58 -2.11
CA LYS A 74 30.14 10.13 -2.39
C LYS A 74 30.13 9.27 -1.12
N GLU A 75 30.60 9.82 -0.01
CA GLU A 75 30.63 9.14 1.29
C GLU A 75 29.24 8.88 1.87
N LYS A 76 28.24 9.68 1.51
CA LYS A 76 26.87 9.59 2.04
C LYS A 76 25.89 9.06 0.98
N ASP A 77 26.32 8.13 0.11
CA ASP A 77 25.62 7.64 -1.11
C ASP A 77 24.14 7.25 -0.89
N ASN A 78 23.28 8.25 -0.78
CA ASN A 78 21.87 8.11 -0.48
C ASN A 78 21.08 8.18 -1.78
N LYS A 79 20.72 6.99 -2.32
CA LYS A 79 19.84 6.86 -3.48
C LYS A 79 18.40 7.02 -3.03
N THR A 80 17.72 8.01 -3.59
CA THR A 80 16.32 8.32 -3.24
C THR A 80 15.45 8.32 -4.48
N ASN A 81 14.15 8.18 -4.27
CA ASN A 81 13.12 8.50 -5.26
C ASN A 81 12.46 9.86 -4.95
N ASN A 82 13.04 10.62 -4.03
CA ASN A 82 12.49 11.91 -3.64
C ASN A 82 12.93 12.97 -4.66
N THR A 83 12.03 13.85 -5.06
CA THR A 83 12.29 14.88 -6.08
C THR A 83 11.89 16.25 -5.56
N CYS A 84 12.60 17.29 -6.00
CA CYS A 84 12.22 18.67 -5.72
C CYS A 84 10.87 19.04 -6.33
N PHE A 85 9.97 19.65 -5.56
CA PHE A 85 8.65 20.07 -6.06
C PHE A 85 8.69 21.07 -7.23
N LYS A 86 9.75 21.89 -7.33
CA LYS A 86 9.85 22.94 -8.35
C LYS A 86 10.53 22.48 -9.64
N CYS A 87 11.57 21.64 -9.54
CA CYS A 87 12.43 21.28 -10.68
C CYS A 87 12.51 19.78 -10.96
N ASN A 88 11.81 18.95 -10.19
CA ASN A 88 11.78 17.48 -10.33
C ASN A 88 13.15 16.78 -10.33
N LYS A 89 14.20 17.45 -9.86
CA LYS A 89 15.52 16.83 -9.65
C LYS A 89 15.49 15.96 -8.39
N TYR A 90 16.12 14.77 -8.44
CA TYR A 90 16.24 13.86 -7.30
C TYR A 90 16.96 14.52 -6.15
N ILE A 91 16.44 14.46 -4.93
CA ILE A 91 17.04 15.07 -3.73
C ILE A 91 17.23 14.03 -2.62
N CYS A 92 18.33 14.15 -1.89
CA CYS A 92 18.63 13.28 -0.76
C CYS A 92 17.98 13.84 0.52
N LYS A 93 17.37 12.99 1.38
CA LYS A 93 16.69 13.47 2.62
C LYS A 93 17.61 14.26 3.56
N GLY A 94 18.92 13.96 3.56
CA GLY A 94 19.91 14.69 4.37
C GLY A 94 20.41 15.99 3.72
N CYS A 95 20.09 16.23 2.45
CA CYS A 95 20.56 17.37 1.68
C CYS A 95 19.45 18.40 1.48
N SER A 96 18.21 17.92 1.26
CA SER A 96 17.01 18.73 1.27
C SER A 96 15.74 17.88 1.35
N LEU A 97 14.69 18.43 1.99
CA LEU A 97 13.44 17.71 2.23
C LEU A 97 12.48 17.81 1.03
N SER A 98 12.15 19.03 0.61
CA SER A 98 11.10 19.34 -0.38
C SER A 98 11.60 20.14 -1.59
N TYR A 99 12.58 21.01 -1.40
CA TYR A 99 13.14 21.87 -2.45
C TYR A 99 14.61 21.58 -2.69
N CYS A 100 15.09 21.74 -3.92
CA CYS A 100 16.52 21.65 -4.23
C CYS A 100 17.28 22.87 -3.66
N SER A 101 18.59 22.78 -3.41
CA SER A 101 19.38 23.93 -2.93
C SER A 101 19.30 25.15 -3.86
N SER A 102 19.17 24.94 -5.17
CA SER A 102 18.96 26.02 -6.14
C SER A 102 17.50 26.49 -6.28
N CYS A 103 16.56 25.85 -5.56
CA CYS A 103 15.12 26.12 -5.60
C CYS A 103 14.59 26.68 -4.27
N ALA A 104 15.37 26.52 -3.20
CA ALA A 104 15.08 26.98 -1.84
C ALA A 104 15.59 28.42 -1.60
N GLN A 105 16.25 29.01 -2.60
CA GLN A 105 16.48 30.45 -2.71
C GLN A 105 15.27 31.13 -3.37
#